data_AF-A0ABD6VA37-F1
#
_entry.id   AF-A0ABD6VA37-F1
#
_cell.length_a   1.000
_cell.length_b   1.000
_cell.length_c   1.000
_cell.angle_alpha   90.00
_cell.angle_beta   90.00
_cell.angle_gamma   90.00
#
_symmetry.space_group_name_H-M   'P 1'
#
loop_
_entity.id
_entity.type
_entity.pdbx_description
1 polymer ?
#
loop_
_entity_poly.entity_id
_entity_poly.type
_entity_poly.pdbx_seq_one_letter_code
_entity_poly.pdbx_strand_id
1 'polypeptide(L)' 'MGYDFIDIHGQPAVNPIQGRVIGLTVQELFRIPDVVAIASENTKAAATLGALRSGVINTLATTVTNAHTILALDDATHKG' A
#
# COMPACT_ATOMS: atom_id res chain seq x y z
N MET A 1 2.20 4.97 0.84
CA MET A 1 2.24 5.58 2.19
C MET A 1 3.67 6.07 2.37
N GLY A 2 3.84 7.36 2.70
CA GLY A 2 5.17 8.01 2.74
C GLY A 2 5.70 8.43 1.36
N TYR A 3 4.89 9.16 0.57
CA TYR A 3 5.31 10.02 -0.57
C TYR A 3 5.98 9.38 -1.80
N ASP A 4 6.46 8.15 -1.69
CA ASP A 4 6.76 7.29 -2.83
C ASP A 4 5.45 6.69 -3.35
N PHE A 5 5.30 6.77 -4.67
CA PHE A 5 4.21 6.11 -5.38
C PHE A 5 4.54 4.64 -5.51
N ILE A 6 3.56 3.78 -5.31
CA ILE A 6 3.68 2.34 -5.45
C ILE A 6 2.62 1.86 -6.43
N ASP A 7 2.99 0.87 -7.23
CA ASP A 7 2.05 0.18 -8.11
C ASP A 7 1.30 -0.95 -7.35
N ILE A 8 0.43 -1.65 -8.08
CA ILE A 8 -0.35 -2.77 -7.52
C ILE A 8 0.51 -3.98 -7.14
N HIS A 9 1.76 -4.04 -7.59
CA HIS A 9 2.73 -5.08 -7.24
C HIS A 9 3.60 -4.67 -6.05
N GLY A 10 3.32 -3.51 -5.44
CA GLY A 10 4.08 -2.97 -4.32
C GLY A 10 5.44 -2.41 -4.70
N GLN A 11 5.70 -2.19 -5.99
CA GLN A 11 6.96 -1.65 -6.49
C GLN A 11 6.88 -0.13 -6.62
N PRO A 12 8.00 0.61 -6.48
CA PRO A 12 8.03 2.04 -6.72
C PRO A 12 7.58 2.39 -8.15
N ALA A 13 6.59 3.27 -8.26
CA ALA A 13 6.11 3.81 -9.53
C ALA A 13 6.77 5.18 -9.80
N VAL A 14 7.43 5.32 -10.95
CA VAL A 14 8.05 6.59 -11.35
C VAL A 14 6.97 7.60 -11.71
N ASN A 15 7.01 8.78 -11.10
CA ASN A 15 6.02 9.85 -11.33
C ASN A 15 6.72 11.23 -11.42
N PRO A 16 6.24 12.16 -12.28
CA PRO A 16 6.74 13.54 -12.37
C PRO A 16 6.81 14.35 -11.05
N ILE A 17 6.10 13.93 -10.00
CA ILE A 17 6.07 14.58 -8.68
C ILE A 17 7.12 13.98 -7.72
N GLN A 18 7.81 12.91 -8.10
CA GLN A 18 8.87 12.31 -7.29
C GLN A 18 9.97 13.34 -6.98
N GLY A 19 10.41 13.40 -5.73
CA GLY A 19 11.38 14.38 -5.25
C GLY A 19 10.82 15.77 -4.92
N ARG A 20 9.50 15.99 -5.05
CA ARG A 20 8.84 17.26 -4.68
C ARG A 20 8.14 17.23 -3.31
N VAL A 21 8.34 16.16 -2.55
CA VAL A 21 7.66 15.94 -1.28
C VAL A 21 8.68 15.76 -0.17
N ILE A 22 8.43 16.38 0.99
CA ILE A 22 9.26 16.24 2.19
C ILE A 22 8.56 15.26 3.14
N GLY A 23 9.22 14.15 3.44
CA GLY A 23 8.80 13.17 4.43
C GLY A 23 9.51 11.82 4.24
N LEU A 24 9.10 10.80 5.00
CA LEU A 24 9.74 9.48 4.96
C LEU A 24 9.51 8.77 3.63
N THR A 25 10.57 8.16 3.10
CA THR A 25 10.52 7.21 1.98
C THR A 25 9.96 5.86 2.39
N VAL A 26 9.53 5.05 1.41
CA VAL A 26 9.07 3.66 1.64
C VAL A 26 10.17 2.81 2.27
N GLN A 27 11.43 3.03 1.89
CA GLN A 27 12.60 2.33 2.45
C GLN A 27 12.87 2.71 3.90
N GLU A 28 12.59 3.95 4.30
CA GLU A 28 12.69 4.37 5.70
C GLU A 28 11.55 3.80 6.54
N LEU A 29 10.34 3.72 5.99
CA LEU A 29 9.22 3.04 6.65
C LEU A 29 9.52 1.57 6.92
N PHE A 30 10.21 0.87 6.00
CA PHE A 30 10.60 -0.54 6.19
C PHE A 30 11.50 -0.77 7.41
N ARG A 31 12.19 0.27 7.92
CA ARG A 31 13.04 0.18 9.12
C ARG A 31 12.26 0.38 10.42
N ILE A 32 11.00 0.81 10.33
CA ILE A 32 10.15 1.02 11.49
C ILE A 32 9.59 -0.35 11.91
N PRO A 33 9.72 -0.76 13.19
CA PRO A 33 9.30 -2.10 13.62
C PRO A 33 7.79 -2.37 13.50
N ASP A 34 6.96 -1.33 13.59
CA ASP A 34 5.50 -1.45 13.48
C ASP A 34 4.92 -0.28 12.70
N VAL A 35 4.61 -0.53 11.43
CA VAL A 35 3.93 0.37 10.52
C VAL A 35 2.45 0.01 10.48
N VAL A 36 1.63 0.90 11.04
CA VAL A 36 0.17 0.78 11.04
C VAL A 36 -0.40 1.61 9.89
N ALA A 37 -1.10 0.95 8.97
CA ALA A 37 -1.89 1.62 7.93
C ALA A 37 -3.38 1.62 8.31
N ILE A 38 -4.07 2.72 7.98
CA ILE A 38 -5.52 2.85 8.16
C ILE A 38 -6.13 3.17 6.80
N ALA A 39 -7.08 2.35 6.36
CA ALA A 39 -7.81 2.57 5.11
C ALA A 39 -9.20 1.92 5.21
N SER A 40 -10.25 2.58 4.73
CA SER A 40 -11.63 2.07 4.88
C SER A 40 -12.47 2.13 3.61
N GLU A 41 -12.00 2.85 2.60
CA GLU A 41 -12.74 3.15 1.39
C GLU A 41 -12.47 2.11 0.29
N ASN A 42 -13.52 1.43 -0.18
CA ASN A 42 -13.41 0.42 -1.24
C ASN A 42 -12.80 0.96 -2.54
N THR A 43 -12.96 2.26 -2.81
CA THR A 43 -12.34 2.92 -3.99
C THR A 43 -10.81 2.92 -3.94
N LYS A 44 -10.22 2.65 -2.77
CA LYS A 44 -8.77 2.55 -2.55
C LYS A 44 -8.27 1.11 -2.42
N ALA A 45 -9.11 0.09 -2.63
CA ALA A 45 -8.73 -1.31 -2.43
C ALA A 45 -7.46 -1.70 -3.22
N ALA A 46 -7.32 -1.25 -4.48
CA ALA A 46 -6.11 -1.50 -5.27
C ALA A 46 -4.85 -0.81 -4.71
N ALA A 47 -5.00 0.42 -4.22
CA ALA A 47 -3.89 1.15 -3.58
C ALA A 47 -3.49 0.50 -2.25
N THR A 48 -4.46 0.04 -1.46
CA THR A 48 -4.21 -0.69 -0.22
C THR A 48 -3.52 -2.03 -0.52
N LEU A 49 -3.97 -2.77 -1.55
CA LEU A 49 -3.32 -4.01 -1.96
C LEU A 49 -1.86 -3.78 -2.40
N GLY A 50 -1.59 -2.76 -3.21
CA GLY A 50 -0.22 -2.37 -3.55
C GLY A 50 0.63 -2.04 -2.31
N ALA A 51 0.05 -1.33 -1.34
CA ALA A 51 0.73 -1.01 -0.09
C ALA A 51 1.00 -2.23 0.80
N LEU A 52 0.12 -3.24 0.79
CA LEU A 52 0.35 -4.50 1.49
C LEU A 52 1.45 -5.31 0.79
N ARG A 53 1.43 -5.36 -0.54
CA ARG A 53 2.43 -6.08 -1.35
C ARG A 53 3.83 -5.47 -1.29
N SER A 54 3.96 -4.20 -0.95
CA SER A 54 5.28 -3.59 -0.73
C SER A 54 5.99 -4.14 0.52
N GLY A 55 5.28 -4.85 1.39
CA GLY A 55 5.82 -5.47 2.60
C GLY A 55 6.15 -4.48 3.72
N VAL A 56 5.83 -3.19 3.55
CA VAL A 56 6.13 -2.15 4.54
C VAL A 56 5.10 -2.09 5.67
N ILE A 57 3.85 -2.51 5.43
CA ILE A 57 2.78 -2.44 6.43
C ILE A 57 2.81 -3.71 7.30
N ASN A 58 2.91 -3.53 8.62
CA ASN A 58 2.81 -4.63 9.59
C ASN A 58 1.36 -4.87 10.02
N THR A 59 0.62 -3.79 10.24
CA THR A 59 -0.76 -3.84 10.75
C THR A 59 -1.68 -3.00 9.87
N LEU A 60 -2.80 -3.58 9.42
CA LEU A 60 -3.84 -2.86 8.69
C LEU A 60 -5.11 -2.72 9.55
N ALA A 61 -5.50 -1.49 9.86
CA ALA A 61 -6.82 -1.18 10.40
C ALA A 61 -7.79 -0.84 9.26
N THR A 62 -8.82 -1.66 9.07
CA THR A 62 -9.78 -1.50 7.97
C THR A 62 -11.17 -2.02 8.34
N THR A 63 -12.14 -1.83 7.45
CA THR A 63 -13.50 -2.36 7.59
C THR A 63 -13.58 -3.77 7.00
N VAL A 64 -14.57 -4.55 7.47
CA VAL A 64 -14.80 -5.92 6.97
C VAL A 64 -15.05 -5.92 5.45
N THR A 65 -15.85 -5.00 4.94
CA THR A 65 -16.14 -4.86 3.50
C THR A 65 -14.88 -4.59 2.69
N ASN A 66 -14.01 -3.69 3.17
CA ASN A 66 -12.77 -3.36 2.46
C ASN A 66 -11.77 -4.52 2.53
N ALA A 67 -11.67 -5.23 3.66
CA ALA A 67 -10.86 -6.44 3.79
C ALA A 67 -11.26 -7.51 2.76
N HIS A 68 -12.56 -7.81 2.62
CA HIS A 68 -13.04 -8.76 1.61
C HIS A 68 -12.75 -8.29 0.18
N THR A 69 -12.87 -6.99 -0.09
CA THR A 69 -12.58 -6.43 -1.41
C THR A 69 -11.09 -6.57 -1.74
N ILE A 70 -10.20 -6.34 -0.77
CA ILE A 70 -8.76 -6.52 -0.94
C ILE A 70 -8.41 -7.99 -1.20
N LEU A 71 -8.98 -8.92 -0.44
CA LEU A 71 -8.77 -10.36 -0.65
C LEU A 71 -9.22 -10.81 -2.04
N ALA A 72 -10.44 -10.43 -2.45
CA ALA A 72 -10.95 -10.78 -3.78
C ALA A 72 -10.10 -10.19 -4.91
N LEU A 73 -9.59 -8.96 -4.72
CA LEU A 73 -8.69 -8.33 -5.68
C LEU A 73 -7.32 -9.01 -5.73
N ASP A 74 -6.80 -9.45 -4.58
CA ASP A 74 -5.55 -10.21 -4.53
C ASP A 74 -5.71 -11.50 -5.32
N ASP A 75 -6.74 -12.32 -5.04
CA ASP A 75 -7.03 -13.57 -5.76
C ASP A 75 -7.14 -13.37 -7.29
N ALA A 76 -7.78 -12.28 -7.72
CA ALA A 76 -7.94 -11.95 -9.14
C ALA A 76 -6.64 -11.56 -9.83
N THR A 77 -5.65 -11.06 -9.08
CA THR A 77 -4.38 -10.53 -9.61
C THR A 77 -3.17 -11.38 -9.24
N HIS A 78 -3.33 -12.42 -8.41
CA HIS A 78 -2.29 -13.36 -7.98
C HIS A 78 -2.05 -14.52 -8.97
N LYS A 79 -2.84 -14.65 -10.05
CA LYS A 79 -2.62 -15.67 -11.08
C LYS A 79 -1.45 -15.28 -12.01
N GLY A 80 -0.24 -15.59 -11.54
CA GLY A 80 0.96 -15.85 -12.33
C GLY A 80 1.42 -17.28 -12.07
#